data_AF-A0A0N8WGF3-F1
#
_entry.id   AF-A0A0N8WGF3-F1
#
_cell.length_a   1.000
_cell.length_b   1.000
_cell.length_c   1.000
_cell.angle_alpha   90.00
_cell.angle_beta   90.00
_cell.angle_gamma   90.00
#
_symmetry.space_group_name_H-M   'P 1'
#
loop_
_entity.id
_entity.type
_entity.pdbx_description
1 polymer ?
#
loop_
_entity_poly.entity_id
_entity_poly.type
_entity_poly.pdbx_seq_one_letter_code
_entity_poly.pdbx_strand_id
1 'polypeptide(L)'
;MKQKILFSLDADELLELRELLQKSNLAGMQELVDLVVDKGNPDDYIKRKVFEALSDLSGFDIEDINESQNLKLDLGLSLYHKRSLKSYFQKIVKDLKSDKVVKVKECERLGTVKDCIVLVKSKV
;
A
#
# COMPACT_ATOMS: atom_id res chain seq x y z
N MET A 1 -17.22 -24.51 -20.44
CA MET A 1 -17.82 -23.73 -19.34
C MET A 1 -16.72 -23.36 -18.36
N LYS A 2 -16.41 -22.07 -18.15
CA LYS A 2 -15.44 -21.64 -17.12
C LYS A 2 -16.20 -21.54 -15.78
N GLN A 3 -16.09 -22.56 -14.95
CA GLN A 3 -16.62 -22.52 -13.59
C GLN A 3 -15.82 -21.50 -12.79
N LYS A 4 -16.47 -20.44 -12.31
CA LYS A 4 -15.89 -19.51 -11.34
C LYS A 4 -16.18 -20.06 -9.96
N ILE A 5 -15.16 -20.54 -9.26
CA ILE A 5 -15.30 -20.96 -7.87
C ILE A 5 -15.22 -19.69 -7.02
N LEU A 6 -16.29 -19.37 -6.31
CA LEU A 6 -16.34 -18.25 -5.38
C LEU A 6 -15.97 -18.79 -3.99
N PHE A 7 -14.74 -18.54 -3.54
CA PHE A 7 -14.33 -18.82 -2.18
C PHE A 7 -14.61 -17.57 -1.32
N SER A 8 -15.52 -17.68 -0.36
CA SER A 8 -15.62 -16.72 0.74
C SER A 8 -14.81 -17.28 1.90
N LEU A 9 -13.60 -16.74 2.08
CA LEU A 9 -12.76 -17.07 3.23
C LEU A 9 -12.81 -15.91 4.21
N ASP A 10 -12.81 -16.23 5.50
CA ASP A 10 -12.62 -15.23 6.55
C ASP A 10 -11.13 -14.85 6.69
N ALA A 11 -10.82 -13.88 7.56
CA ALA A 11 -9.46 -13.35 7.70
C ALA A 11 -8.47 -14.39 8.26
N ASP A 12 -8.96 -15.31 9.09
CA ASP A 12 -8.14 -16.34 9.72
C ASP A 12 -7.86 -17.49 8.73
N GLU A 13 -8.88 -17.90 7.97
CA GLU A 13 -8.76 -18.87 6.88
C GLU A 13 -7.83 -18.39 5.75
N LEU A 14 -7.79 -17.08 5.49
CA LEU A 14 -6.86 -16.48 4.53
C LEU A 14 -5.40 -16.58 5.00
N LEU A 15 -5.14 -16.43 6.31
CA LEU A 15 -3.81 -16.60 6.88
C LEU A 15 -3.35 -18.06 6.80
N GLU A 16 -4.23 -19.01 7.10
CA GLU A 16 -3.93 -20.44 6.96
C GLU A 16 -3.65 -20.82 5.49
N LEU A 17 -4.42 -20.27 4.55
CA LEU A 17 -4.19 -20.49 3.12
C LEU A 17 -2.82 -19.97 2.69
N ARG A 18 -2.39 -18.81 3.22
CA ARG A 18 -1.06 -18.25 2.97
C ARG A 18 0.05 -19.21 3.42
N GLU A 19 -0.05 -19.73 4.64
CA GLU A 19 0.93 -20.68 5.18
C GLU A 19 0.98 -21.98 4.38
N LEU A 20 -0.18 -22.47 3.92
CA LEU A 20 -0.26 -23.67 3.07
C LEU A 20 0.36 -23.44 1.69
N LEU A 21 0.18 -22.25 1.10
CA LEU A 21 0.76 -21.91 -0.19
C LEU A 21 2.28 -21.72 -0.13
N GLN A 22 2.81 -21.16 0.96
CA GLN A 22 4.26 -21.08 1.20
C GLN A 22 4.93 -22.47 1.19
N LYS A 23 4.23 -23.51 1.63
CA LYS A 23 4.72 -24.90 1.61
C LYS A 23 4.62 -25.57 0.23
N SER A 24 3.83 -25.00 -0.68
CA SER A 24 3.38 -25.68 -1.91
C SER A 24 4.06 -25.18 -3.20
N ASN A 25 4.98 -24.21 -3.12
CA ASN A 25 5.78 -23.70 -4.25
C ASN A 25 4.97 -23.21 -5.46
N LEU A 26 3.76 -22.69 -5.23
CA LEU A 26 2.86 -22.14 -6.25
C LEU A 26 2.99 -20.61 -6.32
N ALA A 27 4.10 -20.12 -6.88
CA ALA A 27 4.45 -18.70 -6.91
C ALA A 27 3.32 -17.78 -7.40
N GLY A 28 2.59 -18.17 -8.46
CA GLY A 28 1.50 -17.35 -9.02
C GLY A 28 0.20 -17.32 -8.19
N MET A 29 -0.06 -18.32 -7.35
CA MET A 29 -1.19 -18.29 -6.40
C MET A 29 -0.81 -17.59 -5.10
N GLN A 30 0.46 -17.66 -4.73
CA GLN A 30 0.99 -17.00 -3.55
C GLN A 30 0.90 -15.48 -3.66
N GLU A 31 1.24 -14.88 -4.81
CA GLU A 31 1.04 -13.45 -5.05
C GLU A 31 -0.44 -13.03 -4.92
N LEU A 32 -1.36 -13.82 -5.45
CA LEU A 32 -2.80 -13.51 -5.38
C LEU A 32 -3.34 -13.62 -3.95
N VAL A 33 -2.87 -14.60 -3.18
CA VAL A 33 -3.26 -14.77 -1.78
C VAL A 33 -2.60 -13.72 -0.90
N ASP A 34 -1.33 -13.38 -1.10
CA ASP A 34 -0.68 -12.24 -0.42
C ASP A 34 -1.43 -10.94 -0.73
N LEU A 35 -1.88 -10.72 -1.96
CA LEU A 35 -2.66 -9.53 -2.31
C LEU A 35 -4.03 -9.46 -1.59
N VAL A 36 -4.63 -10.60 -1.28
CA VAL A 36 -5.90 -10.71 -0.55
C VAL A 36 -5.69 -10.70 0.97
N VAL A 37 -4.65 -11.36 1.49
CA VAL A 37 -4.28 -11.40 2.91
C VAL A 37 -3.71 -10.06 3.36
N ASP A 38 -2.97 -9.36 2.52
CA ASP A 38 -2.48 -8.02 2.83
C ASP A 38 -3.63 -7.01 2.89
N LYS A 39 -4.80 -7.28 2.29
CA LYS A 39 -6.01 -6.50 2.64
C LYS A 39 -6.52 -6.80 4.05
N GLY A 40 -6.16 -7.96 4.61
CA GLY A 40 -6.46 -8.38 5.98
C GLY A 40 -5.55 -7.74 7.04
N ASN A 41 -4.31 -7.36 6.71
CA ASN A 41 -3.45 -6.54 7.58
C ASN A 41 -3.39 -5.07 7.09
N PRO A 42 -4.11 -4.13 7.72
CA PRO A 42 -4.15 -2.73 7.31
C PRO A 42 -2.76 -2.07 7.21
N ASP A 43 -1.81 -2.46 8.05
CA ASP A 43 -0.49 -1.84 8.10
C ASP A 43 0.37 -2.20 6.87
N ASP A 44 0.35 -3.48 6.47
CA ASP A 44 1.05 -3.95 5.27
C ASP A 44 0.38 -3.42 4.00
N TYR A 45 -0.96 -3.35 3.98
CA TYR A 45 -1.71 -2.70 2.91
C TYR A 45 -1.27 -1.25 2.71
N ILE A 46 -1.25 -0.46 3.79
CA ILE A 46 -0.88 0.96 3.75
C ILE A 46 0.55 1.10 3.24
N LYS A 47 1.48 0.32 3.78
CA LYS A 47 2.90 0.39 3.39
C LYS A 47 3.07 0.12 1.90
N ARG A 48 2.52 -0.98 1.39
CA ARG A 48 2.58 -1.31 -0.04
C ARG A 48 1.96 -0.22 -0.91
N LYS A 49 0.75 0.26 -0.57
CA LYS A 49 0.07 1.30 -1.36
C LYS A 49 0.77 2.65 -1.33
N VAL A 50 1.44 2.98 -0.23
CA VAL A 50 2.30 4.17 -0.16
C VAL A 50 3.51 3.99 -1.07
N PHE A 51 4.13 2.82 -1.10
CA PHE A 51 5.28 2.55 -1.97
C PHE A 51 4.89 2.59 -3.45
N GLU A 52 3.76 1.99 -3.82
CA GLU A 52 3.18 2.10 -5.18
C GLU A 52 3.00 3.57 -5.59
N ALA A 53 2.39 4.39 -4.72
CA ALA A 53 2.17 5.81 -5.02
C ALA A 53 3.47 6.61 -5.18
N LEU A 54 4.52 6.24 -4.44
CA LEU A 54 5.84 6.88 -4.54
C LEU A 54 6.58 6.41 -5.79
N SER A 55 6.49 5.13 -6.14
CA SER A 55 7.03 4.57 -7.38
C SER A 55 6.43 5.28 -8.60
N ASP A 56 5.10 5.40 -8.66
CA ASP A 56 4.38 6.10 -9.73
C ASP A 56 4.86 7.54 -9.96
N LEU A 57 5.22 8.26 -8.88
CA LEU A 57 5.59 9.68 -8.94
C LEU A 57 7.09 9.93 -9.07
N SER A 58 7.92 9.00 -8.59
CA SER A 58 9.38 9.16 -8.57
C SER A 58 10.06 8.46 -9.75
N GLY A 59 9.40 7.47 -10.35
CA GLY A 59 9.97 6.64 -11.41
C GLY A 59 10.94 5.55 -10.90
N PHE A 60 11.10 5.41 -9.58
CA PHE A 60 11.83 4.30 -8.98
C PHE A 60 10.94 3.06 -8.87
N ASP A 61 11.55 1.89 -8.97
CA ASP A 61 10.84 0.63 -8.69
C ASP A 61 10.51 0.52 -7.20
N ILE A 62 9.43 -0.19 -6.87
CA ILE A 62 8.95 -0.36 -5.48
C ILE A 62 10.04 -0.95 -4.57
N GLU A 63 10.88 -1.83 -5.13
CA GLU A 63 11.96 -2.53 -4.45
C GLU A 63 13.11 -1.61 -4.01
N ASP A 64 13.29 -0.49 -4.71
CA ASP A 64 14.32 0.52 -4.42
C ASP A 64 13.86 1.55 -3.39
N ILE A 65 12.58 1.50 -2.99
CA ILE A 65 11.98 2.44 -2.05
C ILE A 65 12.06 1.89 -0.62
N ASN A 66 12.57 2.70 0.30
CA ASN A 66 12.64 2.38 1.73
C ASN A 66 12.17 3.55 2.62
N GLU A 67 11.83 3.23 3.87
CA GLU A 67 11.17 4.18 4.78
C GLU A 67 12.05 5.38 5.15
N SER A 68 13.37 5.24 5.13
CA SER A 68 14.31 6.29 5.52
C SER A 68 14.58 7.33 4.42
N GLN A 69 14.22 7.02 3.17
CA GLN A 69 14.46 7.92 2.04
C GLN A 69 13.73 9.25 2.19
N ASN A 70 14.44 10.32 1.88
CA ASN A 70 13.92 11.65 1.74
C ASN A 70 13.15 11.78 0.42
N LEU A 71 11.92 12.27 0.49
CA LEU A 71 11.06 12.41 -0.68
C LEU A 71 11.68 13.31 -1.74
N LYS A 72 12.39 14.38 -1.36
CA LYS A 72 12.96 15.33 -2.31
C LYS A 72 14.36 14.93 -2.77
N LEU A 73 15.23 14.61 -1.82
CA LEU A 73 16.66 14.39 -2.10
C LEU A 73 16.91 13.02 -2.72
N ASP A 74 16.19 11.99 -2.28
CA ASP A 74 16.42 10.61 -2.74
C ASP A 74 15.45 10.23 -3.85
N LEU A 75 14.17 10.62 -3.73
CA LEU A 75 13.11 10.25 -4.69
C LEU A 75 12.75 11.36 -5.69
N GLY A 76 13.43 12.52 -5.65
CA GLY A 76 13.18 13.62 -6.61
C GLY A 76 11.79 14.25 -6.53
N LEU A 77 11.02 14.03 -5.47
CA LEU A 77 9.65 14.52 -5.34
C LEU A 77 9.63 16.01 -4.98
N SER A 78 9.28 16.81 -5.99
CA SER A 78 9.02 18.25 -5.85
C SER A 78 7.76 18.53 -5.02
N LEU A 79 7.53 19.80 -4.69
CA LEU A 79 6.29 20.22 -4.03
C LEU A 79 5.05 19.84 -4.85
N TYR A 80 5.13 19.87 -6.17
CA TYR A 80 4.04 19.46 -7.04
C TYR A 80 3.71 17.97 -6.87
N HIS A 81 4.73 17.10 -6.87
CA HIS A 81 4.53 15.67 -6.63
C HIS A 81 3.94 15.42 -5.23
N LYS A 82 4.41 16.13 -4.21
CA LYS A 82 3.84 16.05 -2.86
C LYS A 82 2.38 16.44 -2.81
N ARG A 83 1.94 17.44 -3.58
CA ARG A 83 0.51 17.80 -3.67
C ARG A 83 -0.31 16.68 -4.31
N SER A 84 0.24 16.01 -5.32
CA SER A 84 -0.41 14.89 -6.00
C SER A 84 -0.62 13.68 -5.08
N LEU A 85 0.26 13.44 -4.10
CA LEU A 85 0.10 12.34 -3.13
C LEU A 85 -1.26 12.37 -2.39
N LYS A 86 -1.91 13.54 -2.27
CA LYS A 86 -3.24 13.66 -1.66
C LYS A 86 -4.27 12.74 -2.33
N SER A 87 -4.29 12.62 -3.65
CA SER A 87 -5.27 11.76 -4.34
C SER A 87 -4.98 10.28 -4.09
N TYR A 88 -3.70 9.89 -4.12
CA TYR A 88 -3.26 8.54 -3.82
C TYR A 88 -3.62 8.15 -2.38
N PHE A 89 -3.23 8.95 -1.40
CA PHE A 89 -3.49 8.66 0.01
C PHE A 89 -4.97 8.66 0.35
N GLN A 90 -5.76 9.57 -0.23
CA GLN A 90 -7.21 9.56 -0.03
C GLN A 90 -7.86 8.28 -0.57
N LYS A 91 -7.33 7.69 -1.65
CA LYS A 91 -7.80 6.40 -2.17
C LYS A 91 -7.52 5.28 -1.17
N ILE A 92 -6.31 5.22 -0.61
CA ILE A 92 -5.93 4.21 0.41
C ILE A 92 -6.86 4.31 1.62
N VAL A 93 -7.10 5.52 2.12
CA VAL A 93 -7.99 5.77 3.28
C VAL A 93 -9.43 5.32 3.00
N LYS A 94 -9.93 5.57 1.78
CA LYS A 94 -11.27 5.11 1.36
C LYS A 94 -11.36 3.59 1.21
N ASP A 95 -10.31 2.97 0.67
CA ASP A 95 -10.25 1.51 0.51
C ASP A 95 -10.31 0.79 1.88
N LEU A 96 -9.77 1.44 2.92
CA LEU A 96 -9.82 0.99 4.32
C LEU A 96 -11.07 1.48 5.08
N LYS A 97 -12.09 1.97 4.37
CA LYS A 97 -13.41 2.38 4.90
C LYS A 97 -13.36 3.50 5.95
N SER A 98 -12.36 4.38 5.90
CA SER A 98 -12.30 5.57 6.76
C SER A 98 -12.79 6.83 6.02
N ASP A 99 -13.56 7.66 6.72
CA ASP A 99 -14.08 8.94 6.23
C ASP A 99 -13.12 10.12 6.48
N LYS A 100 -11.96 9.88 7.11
CA LYS A 100 -10.99 10.93 7.38
C LYS A 100 -10.43 11.48 6.06
N VAL A 101 -10.18 12.79 6.04
CA VAL A 101 -9.69 13.49 4.85
C VAL A 101 -8.19 13.77 4.96
N VAL A 102 -7.47 13.45 3.88
CA VAL A 102 -6.07 13.84 3.67
C VAL A 102 -6.04 15.24 3.05
N LYS A 103 -5.43 16.20 3.74
CA LYS A 103 -5.29 17.58 3.25
C LYS A 103 -4.00 17.73 2.45
N VAL A 104 -4.05 18.54 1.39
CA VAL A 104 -2.86 18.87 0.58
C VAL A 104 -1.72 19.44 1.44
N LYS A 105 -2.04 20.32 2.40
CA LYS A 105 -1.06 20.90 3.34
C LYS A 105 -0.35 19.85 4.20
N GLU A 106 -0.98 18.72 4.50
CA GLU A 106 -0.33 17.63 5.23
C GLU A 106 0.70 16.94 4.33
N CYS A 107 0.36 16.73 3.05
CA CYS A 107 1.28 16.16 2.07
C CYS A 107 2.48 17.06 1.75
N GLU A 108 2.29 18.38 1.71
CA GLU A 108 3.37 19.35 1.48
C GLU A 108 4.47 19.30 2.55
N ARG A 109 4.12 18.89 3.78
CA ARG A 109 5.02 18.83 4.94
C ARG A 109 5.81 17.52 5.05
N LEU A 110 5.50 16.52 4.22
CA LEU A 110 6.14 15.21 4.28
C LEU A 110 7.62 15.33 3.92
N GLY A 111 8.50 14.78 4.75
CA GLY A 111 9.95 14.79 4.54
C GLY A 111 10.45 13.46 3.98
N THR A 112 9.98 12.37 4.55
CA THR A 112 10.45 11.00 4.29
C THR A 112 9.32 10.06 3.87
N VAL A 113 9.68 8.90 3.34
CA VAL A 113 8.73 7.81 3.04
C VAL A 113 7.99 7.35 4.30
N LYS A 114 8.68 7.28 5.44
CA LYS A 114 8.07 6.99 6.74
C LYS A 114 6.96 7.97 7.10
N ASP A 115 7.15 9.27 6.85
CA ASP A 115 6.12 10.28 7.11
C ASP A 115 4.85 10.03 6.30
N CYS A 116 4.99 9.56 5.05
CA CYS A 116 3.85 9.19 4.22
C CYS A 116 3.03 8.06 4.85
N ILE A 117 3.70 7.00 5.30
CA ILE A 117 3.05 5.86 5.96
C ILE A 117 2.33 6.32 7.22
N VAL A 118 3.01 7.10 8.08
CA VAL A 118 2.43 7.62 9.32
C VAL A 118 1.22 8.50 9.05
N LEU A 119 1.28 9.36 8.03
CA LEU A 119 0.15 10.19 7.64
C LEU A 119 -1.05 9.33 7.27
N VAL A 120 -0.88 8.32 6.40
CA VAL A 120 -2.00 7.45 5.99
C VAL A 120 -2.55 6.67 7.18
N LYS A 121 -1.69 6.08 8.02
CA LYS A 121 -2.10 5.37 9.25
C LYS A 121 -2.92 6.24 10.19
N SER A 122 -2.58 7.52 10.35
CA SER A 122 -3.36 8.44 11.21
C SER A 122 -4.79 8.69 10.70
N LYS A 123 -5.03 8.40 9.41
CA LYS A 123 -6.30 8.62 8.72
C LYS A 123 -7.12 7.34 8.55
N VAL A 124 -6.62 6.20 9.03
CA VAL A 124 -7.40 4.97 9.14
C VAL A 124 -7.98 4.86 10.55
#